data_AF-A0A9W9YZC5-F1
#
_entry.id   AF-A0A9W9YZC5-F1
#
_cell.length_a   1.000
_cell.length_b   1.000
_cell.length_c   1.000
_cell.angle_alpha   90.00
_cell.angle_beta   90.00
_cell.angle_gamma   90.00
#
_symmetry.space_group_name_H-M   'P 1'
#
loop_
_entity.id
_entity.type
_entity.pdbx_description
1 polymer ?
#
loop_
_entity_poly.entity_id
_entity_poly.type
_entity_poly.pdbx_seq_one_letter_code
_entity_poly.pdbx_strand_id
1 'polypeptide(L)'
;MANSATGLRSPSPEDFDLTAILKSGVPGGFWPTESVVLVVARGKDGKIVSRKVFKSTGTHAYKQSIVELEESPPAGLKDLLLVSNFSPCGDCAEKLCEWVAQNAEVCVSIRFAHLHNIHVRVHQVAVDNANGLRKLVEKGVQLKALSDYDWLQLLMIDRGFAAKDEWIAKRKQVDEKNRKDLEEILQSTSLDETMEKMRLY
;
A
#
# COMPACT_ATOMS: atom_id res chain seq x y z
N MET A 1 -4.32 38.34 -25.01
CA MET A 1 -4.69 37.54 -23.83
C MET A 1 -4.95 36.13 -24.30
N ALA A 2 -4.01 35.20 -24.09
CA ALA A 2 -4.11 33.84 -24.59
C ALA A 2 -4.61 32.92 -23.47
N ASN A 3 -5.80 32.35 -23.67
CA ASN A 3 -6.37 31.30 -22.84
C ASN A 3 -5.47 30.05 -22.90
N SER A 4 -4.66 29.80 -21.87
CA SER A 4 -4.04 28.50 -21.66
C SER A 4 -5.06 27.57 -21.00
N ALA A 5 -5.93 26.98 -21.82
CA ALA A 5 -6.60 25.75 -21.44
C ALA A 5 -5.53 24.65 -21.37
N THR A 6 -4.92 24.49 -20.19
CA THR A 6 -4.12 23.31 -19.86
C THR A 6 -5.04 22.11 -19.88
N GLY A 7 -5.17 21.48 -21.05
CA GLY A 7 -5.88 20.23 -21.19
C GLY A 7 -5.24 19.21 -20.26
N LEU A 8 -5.95 18.84 -19.18
CA LEU A 8 -5.63 17.64 -18.42
C LEU A 8 -5.77 16.46 -19.38
N ARG A 9 -4.66 16.02 -19.97
CA ARG A 9 -4.61 14.74 -20.68
C ARG A 9 -5.00 13.67 -19.66
N SER A 10 -5.99 12.86 -19.98
CA SER A 10 -6.32 11.69 -19.16
C SER A 10 -5.06 10.82 -19.07
N PRO A 11 -4.63 10.42 -17.87
CA PRO A 11 -3.40 9.66 -17.71
C PRO A 11 -3.52 8.34 -18.48
N SER A 12 -2.48 8.05 -19.25
CA SER A 12 -2.31 6.82 -20.01
C SER A 12 -1.83 5.69 -19.10
N PRO A 13 -2.03 4.40 -19.48
CA PRO A 13 -1.50 3.27 -18.72
C PRO A 13 0.02 3.34 -18.50
N GLU A 14 0.75 3.98 -19.40
CA GLU A 14 2.21 4.21 -19.31
C GLU A 14 2.61 5.19 -18.19
N ASP A 15 1.67 6.03 -17.72
CA ASP A 15 1.89 6.97 -16.61
C ASP A 15 1.85 6.28 -15.23
N PHE A 16 1.48 5.00 -15.19
CA PHE A 16 1.37 4.19 -13.97
C PHE A 16 2.25 2.96 -14.07
N ASP A 17 3.56 3.11 -13.84
CA ASP A 17 4.44 1.95 -13.70
C ASP A 17 4.14 1.20 -12.40
N LEU A 18 3.23 0.22 -12.50
CA LEU A 18 2.84 -0.69 -11.42
C LEU A 18 3.65 -1.99 -11.45
N THR A 19 4.69 -2.06 -12.29
CA THR A 19 5.51 -3.27 -12.49
C THR A 19 6.02 -3.84 -11.17
N ALA A 20 6.48 -2.98 -10.26
CA ALA A 20 6.98 -3.43 -8.95
C ALA A 20 5.88 -4.12 -8.13
N ILE A 21 4.67 -3.55 -8.08
CA ILE A 21 3.51 -4.14 -7.37
C ILE A 21 3.11 -5.45 -8.04
N LEU A 22 2.99 -5.47 -9.37
CA LEU A 22 2.58 -6.66 -10.12
C LEU A 22 3.60 -7.80 -10.05
N LYS A 23 4.89 -7.48 -10.01
CA LYS A 23 5.97 -8.47 -9.81
C LYS A 23 6.04 -8.98 -8.38
N SER A 24 5.64 -8.20 -7.38
CA SER A 24 5.59 -8.67 -5.98
C SER A 24 4.73 -9.90 -5.79
N GLY A 25 3.70 -10.07 -6.62
CA GLY A 25 2.89 -11.28 -6.58
C GLY A 25 3.63 -12.55 -7.03
N VAL A 26 4.79 -12.46 -7.70
CA VAL A 26 5.44 -13.61 -8.37
C VAL A 26 6.39 -14.35 -7.40
N PRO A 27 6.06 -15.57 -6.94
CA PRO A 27 6.84 -16.23 -5.87
C PRO A 27 8.08 -16.94 -6.40
N GLY A 28 9.16 -16.90 -5.61
CA GLY A 28 10.51 -17.27 -6.06
C GLY A 28 11.11 -16.28 -7.06
N GLY A 29 10.42 -15.15 -7.31
CA GLY A 29 10.85 -14.08 -8.19
C GLY A 29 11.60 -12.96 -7.47
N PHE A 30 11.72 -11.85 -8.19
CA PHE A 30 12.37 -10.62 -7.78
C PHE A 30 11.73 -10.05 -6.50
N TRP A 31 12.51 -9.95 -5.42
CA TRP A 31 12.13 -9.11 -4.28
C TRP A 31 12.29 -7.65 -4.71
N PRO A 32 11.23 -6.82 -4.69
CA PRO A 32 11.32 -5.45 -5.16
C PRO A 32 12.36 -4.68 -4.34
N THR A 33 13.31 -4.05 -5.04
CA THR A 33 14.33 -3.18 -4.41
C THR A 33 13.78 -1.81 -4.05
N GLU A 34 12.65 -1.42 -4.67
CA GLU A 34 11.95 -0.17 -4.42
C GLU A 34 10.55 -0.43 -3.86
N SER A 35 10.07 0.47 -3.01
CA SER A 35 8.67 0.52 -2.60
C SER A 35 7.89 1.41 -3.56
N VAL A 36 6.73 0.93 -4.00
CA VAL A 36 5.83 1.65 -4.91
C VAL A 36 4.45 1.70 -4.28
N VAL A 37 3.84 2.89 -4.25
CA VAL A 37 2.48 3.12 -3.73
C VAL A 37 1.64 3.79 -4.83
N LEU A 38 0.59 3.10 -5.26
CA LEU A 38 -0.51 3.67 -6.03
C LEU A 38 -1.52 4.30 -5.06
N VAL A 39 -1.78 5.59 -5.21
CA VAL A 39 -2.80 6.32 -4.47
C VAL A 39 -4.01 6.52 -5.36
N VAL A 40 -5.18 6.13 -4.88
CA VAL A 40 -6.47 6.39 -5.51
C VAL A 40 -7.35 7.17 -4.53
N ALA A 41 -7.60 8.43 -4.85
CA ALA A 41 -8.42 9.34 -4.07
C ALA A 41 -9.80 9.48 -4.71
N ARG A 42 -10.86 9.36 -3.92
CA ARG A 42 -12.25 9.47 -4.37
C ARG A 42 -12.99 10.57 -3.64
N GLY A 43 -13.82 11.29 -4.38
CA GLY A 43 -14.71 12.31 -3.84
C GLY A 43 -15.96 11.71 -3.20
N LYS A 44 -16.81 12.57 -2.60
CA LYS A 44 -18.10 12.18 -2.00
C LYS A 44 -19.06 11.48 -2.97
N ASP A 45 -18.92 11.68 -4.28
CA ASP A 45 -19.72 11.01 -5.32
C ASP A 45 -19.13 9.66 -5.76
N GLY A 46 -18.08 9.18 -5.09
CA GLY A 46 -17.37 7.93 -5.38
C GLY A 46 -16.43 7.98 -6.60
N LYS A 47 -16.40 9.11 -7.34
CA LYS A 47 -15.54 9.26 -8.52
C LYS A 47 -14.10 9.49 -8.10
N ILE A 48 -13.19 9.04 -8.95
CA ILE A 48 -11.76 9.28 -8.78
C ILE A 48 -11.48 10.76 -9.02
N VAL A 49 -10.98 11.44 -8.00
CA VAL A 49 -10.56 12.85 -8.08
C VAL A 49 -9.06 12.98 -8.25
N SER A 50 -8.29 11.97 -7.83
CA SER A 50 -6.86 11.89 -8.08
C SER A 50 -6.39 10.43 -8.11
N ARG A 51 -5.42 10.15 -8.97
CA ARG A 51 -4.73 8.87 -9.05
C ARG A 51 -3.25 9.13 -9.36
N LYS A 52 -2.34 8.69 -8.49
CA LYS A 52 -0.89 8.95 -8.60
C LYS A 52 -0.09 7.74 -8.13
N VAL A 53 1.11 7.56 -8.66
CA VAL A 53 2.06 6.52 -8.23
C VAL A 53 3.30 7.18 -7.65
N PHE A 54 3.73 6.70 -6.49
CA PHE A 54 4.92 7.15 -5.78
C PHE A 54 5.91 6.01 -5.70
N LYS A 55 7.19 6.30 -5.92
CA LYS A 55 8.29 5.34 -5.82
C LYS A 55 9.29 5.80 -4.78
N SER A 56 9.90 4.86 -4.07
CA SER A 56 10.92 5.19 -3.08
C SER A 56 12.21 5.67 -3.77
N THR A 57 12.53 6.95 -3.65
CA THR A 57 13.75 7.57 -4.22
C THR A 57 14.47 8.34 -3.12
N GLY A 58 15.12 7.63 -2.19
CA GLY A 58 15.73 8.23 -0.98
C GLY A 58 14.72 8.65 0.10
N THR A 59 13.44 8.76 -0.23
CA THR A 59 12.32 8.94 0.71
C THR A 59 11.29 7.84 0.50
N HIS A 60 10.63 7.36 1.56
CA HIS A 60 9.64 6.29 1.45
C HIS A 60 8.40 6.72 0.64
N ALA A 61 7.91 5.85 -0.24
CA ALA A 61 6.77 6.14 -1.13
C ALA A 61 5.49 6.54 -0.36
N TYR A 62 5.20 5.87 0.77
CA TYR A 62 4.08 6.28 1.65
C TYR A 62 4.24 7.72 2.16
N LYS A 63 5.41 8.09 2.69
CA LYS A 63 5.65 9.44 3.20
C LYS A 63 5.49 10.49 2.10
N GLN A 64 6.09 10.26 0.92
CA GLN A 64 5.94 11.15 -0.23
C GLN A 64 4.46 11.33 -0.60
N SER A 65 3.69 10.24 -0.60
CA SER A 65 2.27 10.29 -0.93
C SER A 65 1.44 11.11 0.05
N ILE A 66 1.78 11.09 1.34
CA ILE A 66 1.09 11.88 2.36
C ILE A 66 1.48 13.35 2.28
N VAL A 67 2.77 13.66 2.08
CA VAL A 67 3.22 15.05 1.88
C VAL A 67 2.50 15.69 0.69
N GLU A 68 2.37 14.99 -0.43
CA GLU A 68 1.62 15.49 -1.58
C GLU A 68 0.13 15.75 -1.26
N LEU A 69 -0.50 14.90 -0.45
CA LEU A 69 -1.90 15.09 -0.03
C LEU A 69 -2.06 16.27 0.94
N GLU A 70 -1.04 16.58 1.74
CA GLU A 70 -1.01 17.75 2.63
C GLU A 70 -0.83 19.04 1.84
N GLU A 71 0.07 19.04 0.84
CA GLU A 71 0.36 20.20 0.00
C GLU A 71 -0.76 20.49 -1.02
N SER A 72 -1.38 19.44 -1.55
CA SER A 72 -2.41 19.53 -2.60
C SER A 72 -3.57 18.58 -2.32
N PRO A 73 -4.38 18.83 -1.26
CA PRO A 73 -5.49 17.97 -0.91
C PRO A 73 -6.56 17.99 -2.02
N PRO A 74 -6.96 16.82 -2.55
CA PRO A 74 -8.02 16.75 -3.54
C PRO A 74 -9.33 17.31 -2.98
N ALA A 75 -9.97 18.22 -3.74
CA ALA A 75 -11.23 18.82 -3.32
C ALA A 75 -12.31 17.76 -3.08
N GLY A 76 -12.91 17.78 -1.89
CA GLY A 76 -14.00 16.86 -1.52
C GLY A 76 -13.57 15.40 -1.32
N LEU A 77 -12.29 15.14 -1.04
CA LEU A 77 -11.77 13.81 -0.69
C LEU A 77 -12.62 13.15 0.39
N LYS A 78 -13.04 11.91 0.13
CA LYS A 78 -13.82 11.09 1.06
C LYS A 78 -13.23 9.71 1.27
N ASP A 79 -12.68 9.09 0.24
CA ASP A 79 -12.00 7.80 0.35
C ASP A 79 -10.59 7.87 -0.22
N LEU A 80 -9.64 7.32 0.52
CA LEU A 80 -8.24 7.19 0.13
C LEU A 80 -7.84 5.71 0.13
N LEU A 81 -7.49 5.18 -1.04
CA LEU A 81 -6.95 3.84 -1.20
C LEU A 81 -5.46 3.93 -1.55
N LEU A 82 -4.62 3.32 -0.72
CA LEU A 82 -3.19 3.16 -0.92
C LEU A 82 -2.92 1.69 -1.27
N VAL A 83 -2.42 1.42 -2.47
CA VAL A 83 -2.06 0.07 -2.93
C VAL A 83 -0.56 0.00 -3.13
N SER A 84 0.11 -0.98 -2.51
CA SER A 84 1.57 -1.03 -2.46
C SER A 84 2.12 -2.43 -2.63
N ASN A 85 3.38 -2.54 -3.04
CA ASN A 85 4.12 -3.79 -2.96
C ASN A 85 4.50 -4.18 -1.52
N PHE A 86 4.55 -3.22 -0.60
CA PHE A 86 4.89 -3.44 0.79
C PHE A 86 3.90 -2.74 1.74
N SER A 87 3.64 -3.33 2.91
CA SER A 87 2.97 -2.63 4.02
C SER A 87 3.81 -1.42 4.45
N PRO A 88 3.21 -0.38 5.05
CA PRO A 88 4.00 0.72 5.60
C PRO A 88 4.95 0.19 6.70
N CYS A 89 6.16 0.73 6.77
CA CYS A 89 7.03 0.57 7.94
C CYS A 89 6.51 1.39 9.13
N GLY A 90 7.10 1.21 10.31
CA GLY A 90 6.75 1.96 11.54
C GLY A 90 6.65 3.47 11.32
N ASP A 91 7.69 4.10 10.78
CA ASP A 91 7.69 5.54 10.53
C ASP A 91 6.64 6.00 9.50
N CYS A 92 6.37 5.17 8.48
CA CYS A 92 5.33 5.49 7.51
C CYS A 92 3.94 5.39 8.13
N ALA A 93 3.74 4.39 8.97
CA ALA A 93 2.51 4.18 9.72
C ALA A 93 2.25 5.34 10.70
N GLU A 94 3.29 5.86 11.35
CA GLU A 94 3.18 7.04 12.22
C GLU A 94 2.71 8.27 11.44
N LYS A 95 3.39 8.62 10.33
CA LYS A 95 2.99 9.74 9.46
C LYS A 95 1.56 9.58 8.92
N LEU A 96 1.17 8.36 8.55
CA LEU A 96 -0.19 8.03 8.14
C LEU A 96 -1.20 8.25 9.29
N CYS A 97 -0.86 7.85 10.52
CA CYS A 97 -1.72 8.07 11.70
C CYS A 97 -1.91 9.56 12.00
N GLU A 98 -0.85 10.36 11.89
CA GLU A 98 -0.92 11.82 12.03
C GLU A 98 -1.88 12.43 11.00
N TRP A 99 -1.73 12.03 9.74
CA TRP A 99 -2.59 12.50 8.66
C TRP A 99 -4.05 12.09 8.85
N VAL A 100 -4.30 10.84 9.24
CA VAL A 100 -5.65 10.33 9.54
C VAL A 100 -6.30 11.11 10.68
N ALA A 101 -5.55 11.45 11.73
CA ALA A 101 -6.07 12.24 12.84
C ALA A 101 -6.52 13.65 12.42
N GLN A 102 -5.86 14.24 11.43
CA GLN A 102 -6.23 15.55 10.86
C GLN A 102 -7.33 15.46 9.81
N ASN A 103 -7.58 14.27 9.26
CA ASN A 103 -8.52 14.02 8.17
C ASN A 103 -9.56 12.94 8.57
N ALA A 104 -10.12 13.05 9.77
CA ALA A 104 -10.99 12.03 10.36
C ALA A 104 -12.26 11.71 9.54
N GLU A 105 -12.67 12.61 8.64
CA GLU A 105 -13.79 12.35 7.72
C GLU A 105 -13.43 11.47 6.52
N VAL A 106 -12.13 11.25 6.24
CA VAL A 106 -11.65 10.46 5.11
C VAL A 106 -11.50 9.00 5.52
N CYS A 107 -12.15 8.10 4.78
CA CYS A 107 -11.96 6.66 4.96
C CYS A 107 -10.67 6.21 4.28
N VAL A 108 -9.72 5.68 5.05
CA VAL A 108 -8.42 5.24 4.53
C VAL A 108 -8.37 3.72 4.46
N SER A 109 -7.97 3.20 3.31
CA SER A 109 -7.71 1.79 3.06
C SER A 109 -6.30 1.58 2.53
N ILE A 110 -5.58 0.60 3.09
CA ILE A 110 -4.25 0.20 2.65
C ILE A 110 -4.29 -1.26 2.20
N ARG A 111 -3.85 -1.50 0.97
CA ARG A 111 -3.66 -2.84 0.38
C ARG A 111 -2.19 -3.05 0.07
N PHE A 112 -1.63 -4.17 0.51
CA PHE A 112 -0.22 -4.46 0.30
C PHE A 112 0.04 -5.88 -0.21
N ALA A 113 1.09 -6.06 -1.02
CA ALA A 113 1.51 -7.38 -1.48
C ALA A 113 2.30 -8.15 -0.41
N HIS A 114 3.20 -7.48 0.31
CA HIS A 114 4.05 -8.11 1.34
C HIS A 114 4.09 -7.30 2.63
N LEU A 115 4.18 -8.00 3.76
CA LEU A 115 4.53 -7.37 5.03
C LEU A 115 5.98 -6.88 5.01
N HIS A 116 6.19 -5.59 5.25
CA HIS A 116 7.51 -4.98 5.22
C HIS A 116 8.31 -5.34 6.47
N ASN A 117 9.44 -6.01 6.28
CA ASN A 117 10.42 -6.27 7.33
C ASN A 117 9.82 -6.85 8.63
N ILE A 118 8.83 -7.75 8.51
CA ILE A 118 8.26 -8.50 9.65
C ILE A 118 9.10 -9.75 9.95
N HIS A 119 9.54 -10.48 8.92
CA HIS A 119 10.35 -11.70 9.07
C HIS A 119 11.87 -11.43 9.08
N VAL A 120 12.31 -10.28 9.60
CA VAL A 120 13.73 -9.89 9.60
C VAL A 120 14.45 -10.31 10.88
N ARG A 121 15.77 -10.48 10.77
CA ARG A 121 16.64 -10.84 11.89
C ARG A 121 16.76 -9.75 12.97
N VAL A 122 16.47 -8.49 12.65
CA VAL A 122 16.52 -7.39 13.62
C VAL A 122 15.17 -7.28 14.33
N HIS A 123 15.11 -7.62 15.63
CA HIS A 123 13.83 -7.84 16.33
C HIS A 123 13.03 -6.58 16.46
N GLN A 124 13.72 -5.53 16.91
CA GLN A 124 13.11 -4.24 17.12
C GLN A 124 12.47 -3.70 15.84
N VAL A 125 13.11 -3.88 14.68
CA VAL A 125 12.54 -3.45 13.39
C VAL A 125 11.22 -4.16 13.09
N ALA A 126 11.14 -5.47 13.33
CA ALA A 126 9.91 -6.23 13.14
C ALA A 126 8.80 -5.77 14.10
N VAL A 127 9.15 -5.58 15.38
CA VAL A 127 8.23 -5.09 16.42
C VAL A 127 7.73 -3.68 16.12
N ASP A 128 8.62 -2.76 15.71
CA ASP A 128 8.28 -1.37 15.37
C ASP A 128 7.33 -1.31 14.17
N ASN A 129 7.60 -2.12 13.14
CA ASN A 129 6.71 -2.23 11.98
C ASN A 129 5.35 -2.80 12.38
N ALA A 130 5.32 -3.89 13.15
CA ALA A 130 4.08 -4.51 13.63
C ALA A 130 3.25 -3.54 14.50
N ASN A 131 3.90 -2.80 15.41
CA ASN A 131 3.28 -1.74 16.20
C ASN A 131 2.66 -0.65 15.32
N GLY A 132 3.37 -0.22 14.28
CA GLY A 132 2.85 0.72 13.29
C GLY A 132 1.57 0.22 12.62
N LEU A 133 1.55 -1.03 12.19
CA LEU A 133 0.37 -1.65 11.57
C LEU A 133 -0.83 -1.71 12.53
N ARG A 134 -0.62 -2.04 13.81
CA ARG A 134 -1.69 -2.02 14.83
C ARG A 134 -2.25 -0.62 15.04
N LYS A 135 -1.38 0.37 15.21
CA LYS A 135 -1.78 1.78 15.39
C LYS A 135 -2.65 2.28 14.22
N LEU A 136 -2.32 1.90 12.98
CA LEU A 136 -3.15 2.25 11.82
C LEU A 136 -4.58 1.70 11.97
N VAL A 137 -4.72 0.43 12.32
CA VAL A 137 -6.03 -0.22 12.52
C VAL A 137 -6.79 0.43 13.68
N GLU A 138 -6.11 0.73 14.79
CA GLU A 138 -6.69 1.45 15.94
C GLU A 138 -7.20 2.85 15.56
N LYS A 139 -6.56 3.51 14.58
CA LYS A 139 -7.01 4.79 14.01
C LYS A 139 -8.10 4.64 12.95
N GLY A 140 -8.63 3.43 12.73
CA GLY A 140 -9.71 3.17 11.79
C GLY A 140 -9.27 2.96 10.34
N VAL A 141 -7.96 2.81 10.08
CA VAL A 141 -7.46 2.46 8.74
C VAL A 141 -7.78 1.01 8.42
N GLN A 142 -8.37 0.76 7.26
CA GLN A 142 -8.59 -0.59 6.76
C GLN A 142 -7.30 -1.15 6.16
N LEU A 143 -6.58 -1.98 6.90
CA LEU A 143 -5.32 -2.59 6.48
C LEU A 143 -5.53 -4.05 6.07
N LYS A 144 -5.21 -4.40 4.81
CA LYS A 144 -5.37 -5.77 4.29
C LYS A 144 -4.25 -6.14 3.32
N ALA A 145 -3.89 -7.42 3.26
CA ALA A 145 -3.15 -7.96 2.12
C ALA A 145 -3.98 -7.81 0.82
N LEU A 146 -3.31 -7.80 -0.33
CA LEU A 146 -3.97 -7.82 -1.63
C LEU A 146 -4.81 -9.10 -1.79
N SER A 147 -5.99 -8.93 -2.38
CA SER A 147 -6.90 -10.03 -2.75
C SER A 147 -6.89 -10.28 -4.25
N ASP A 148 -7.46 -11.42 -4.68
CA ASP A 148 -7.69 -11.72 -6.11
C ASP A 148 -8.38 -10.54 -6.83
N TYR A 149 -9.35 -9.89 -6.18
CA TYR A 149 -10.04 -8.73 -6.75
C TYR A 149 -9.10 -7.53 -6.91
N ASP A 150 -8.27 -7.24 -5.91
CA ASP A 150 -7.33 -6.12 -5.98
C ASP A 150 -6.29 -6.33 -7.09
N TRP A 151 -5.81 -7.56 -7.27
CA TRP A 151 -4.91 -7.92 -8.36
C TRP A 151 -5.56 -7.74 -9.74
N LEU A 152 -6.81 -8.15 -9.90
CA LEU A 152 -7.56 -7.93 -11.14
C LEU A 152 -7.70 -6.43 -11.44
N GLN A 153 -8.02 -5.61 -10.43
CA GLN A 153 -8.09 -4.16 -10.60
C GLN A 153 -6.75 -3.56 -11.05
N LEU A 154 -5.62 -4.03 -10.49
CA LEU A 154 -4.29 -3.59 -10.90
C LEU A 154 -3.98 -3.96 -12.37
N LEU A 155 -4.32 -5.17 -12.81
CA LEU A 155 -4.16 -5.62 -14.20
C LEU A 155 -5.05 -4.83 -15.18
N MET A 156 -6.21 -4.36 -14.73
CA MET A 156 -7.08 -3.49 -15.54
C MET A 156 -6.50 -2.08 -15.72
N ILE A 157 -5.69 -1.62 -14.76
CA ILE A 157 -4.98 -0.33 -14.81
C ILE A 157 -3.75 -0.44 -15.70
N ASP A 158 -2.91 -1.45 -15.46
CA ASP A 158 -1.71 -1.73 -16.24
C ASP A 158 -1.92 -2.94 -17.16
N ARG A 159 -2.58 -2.68 -18.29
CA ARG A 159 -2.94 -3.69 -19.30
C ARG A 159 -1.72 -4.28 -20.04
N GLY A 160 -0.54 -3.70 -19.86
CA GLY A 160 0.70 -4.19 -20.46
C GLY A 160 1.26 -5.42 -19.76
N PHE A 161 0.79 -5.73 -18.55
CA PHE A 161 1.29 -6.85 -17.77
C PHE A 161 0.58 -8.17 -18.13
N ALA A 162 1.21 -8.99 -18.95
CA ALA A 162 0.76 -10.36 -19.21
C ALA A 162 1.12 -11.28 -18.02
N ALA A 163 0.15 -11.56 -17.15
CA ALA A 163 0.31 -12.53 -16.07
C ALA A 163 0.25 -13.96 -16.63
N LYS A 164 1.26 -14.79 -16.34
CA LYS A 164 1.21 -16.24 -16.61
C LYS A 164 0.38 -16.94 -15.54
N ASP A 165 -0.37 -17.99 -15.90
CA ASP A 165 -1.25 -18.72 -14.96
C ASP A 165 -0.52 -19.27 -13.71
N GLU A 166 0.73 -19.71 -13.88
CA GLU A 166 1.59 -20.16 -12.78
C GLU A 166 1.86 -19.05 -11.74
N TRP A 167 1.86 -17.79 -12.15
CA TRP A 167 2.01 -16.66 -11.24
C TRP A 167 0.76 -16.47 -10.40
N ILE A 168 -0.43 -16.68 -10.97
CA ILE A 168 -1.71 -16.52 -10.27
C ILE A 168 -1.85 -17.55 -9.15
N ALA A 169 -1.54 -18.82 -9.40
CA ALA A 169 -1.65 -19.87 -8.39
C ALA A 169 -0.70 -19.63 -7.20
N LYS A 170 0.54 -19.21 -7.48
CA LYS A 170 1.53 -18.93 -6.43
C LYS A 170 1.24 -17.61 -5.70
N ARG A 171 0.69 -16.58 -6.37
CA ARG A 171 0.20 -15.33 -5.74
C ARG A 171 -0.72 -15.62 -4.57
N LYS A 172 -1.70 -16.50 -4.78
CA LYS A 172 -2.66 -16.88 -3.74
C LYS A 172 -2.00 -17.40 -2.47
N GLN A 173 -0.90 -18.16 -2.60
CA GLN A 173 -0.17 -18.66 -1.45
C GLN A 173 0.51 -17.52 -0.67
N VAL A 174 1.10 -16.55 -1.37
CA VAL A 174 1.74 -15.37 -0.78
C VAL A 174 0.70 -14.47 -0.11
N ASP A 175 -0.41 -14.19 -0.78
CA ASP A 175 -1.49 -13.35 -0.25
C ASP A 175 -2.09 -13.99 1.01
N GLU A 176 -2.33 -15.31 0.99
CA GLU A 176 -2.85 -16.05 2.14
C GLU A 176 -1.87 -16.07 3.32
N LYS A 177 -0.57 -16.21 3.06
CA LYS A 177 0.47 -16.10 4.10
C LYS A 177 0.47 -14.70 4.71
N ASN A 178 0.55 -13.65 3.89
CA ASN A 178 0.55 -12.26 4.37
C ASN A 178 -0.74 -11.90 5.12
N ARG A 179 -1.88 -12.45 4.71
CA ARG A 179 -3.16 -12.28 5.40
C ARG A 179 -3.12 -12.92 6.81
N LYS A 180 -2.67 -14.17 6.93
CA LYS A 180 -2.53 -14.86 8.22
C LYS A 180 -1.54 -14.16 9.14
N ASP A 181 -0.40 -13.78 8.59
CA ASP A 181 0.65 -13.08 9.34
C ASP A 181 0.13 -11.72 9.87
N LEU A 182 -0.63 -10.98 9.05
CA LEU A 182 -1.29 -9.74 9.49
C LEU A 182 -2.32 -10.02 10.59
N GLU A 183 -3.16 -11.05 10.43
CA GLU A 183 -4.16 -11.42 11.45
C GLU A 183 -3.49 -11.76 12.79
N GLU A 184 -2.39 -12.50 12.78
CA GLU A 184 -1.62 -12.81 13.99
C GLU A 184 -1.06 -11.55 14.65
N ILE A 185 -0.46 -10.63 13.86
CA ILE A 185 0.02 -9.34 14.35
C ILE A 185 -1.09 -8.54 15.03
N LEU A 186 -2.26 -8.45 14.38
CA LEU A 186 -3.37 -7.61 14.86
C LEU A 186 -4.09 -8.20 16.08
N GLN A 187 -4.15 -9.53 16.20
CA GLN A 187 -4.86 -10.21 17.29
C GLN A 187 -3.96 -10.55 18.49
N SER A 188 -2.64 -10.48 18.32
CA SER A 188 -1.69 -10.81 19.38
C SER A 188 -1.86 -9.93 20.63
N THR A 189 -1.68 -10.55 21.80
CA THR A 189 -1.58 -9.84 23.08
C THR A 189 -0.15 -9.37 23.37
N SER A 190 0.85 -10.09 22.88
CA SER A 190 2.28 -9.75 22.99
C SER A 190 2.92 -9.75 21.59
N LEU A 191 3.33 -8.58 21.12
CA LEU A 191 4.00 -8.46 19.83
C LEU A 191 5.42 -9.03 19.86
N ASP A 192 6.14 -8.88 20.97
CA ASP A 192 7.50 -9.42 21.11
C ASP A 192 7.49 -10.94 20.92
N GLU A 193 6.63 -11.66 21.65
CA GLU A 193 6.49 -13.12 21.51
C GLU A 193 6.02 -13.54 20.11
N THR A 194 5.12 -12.75 19.51
CA THR A 194 4.61 -13.02 18.16
C THR A 194 5.73 -12.88 17.13
N MET A 195 6.52 -11.81 17.21
CA MET A 195 7.65 -11.58 16.33
C MET A 195 8.76 -12.63 16.55
N GLU A 196 8.98 -13.11 17.77
CA GLU A 196 9.89 -14.24 18.04
C GLU A 196 9.46 -15.53 17.31
N LYS A 197 8.17 -15.86 17.33
CA LYS A 197 7.64 -17.05 16.62
C LYS A 197 7.72 -16.91 15.11
N MET A 198 7.36 -15.75 14.58
CA MET A 198 7.33 -15.48 13.13
C MET A 198 8.72 -15.39 12.48
N ARG A 199 9.79 -15.34 13.27
CA ARG A 199 11.20 -15.38 12.80
C ARG A 199 11.69 -16.77 12.41
N LEU A 200 11.01 -17.83 12.84
CA LEU A 200 11.50 -19.20 12.74
C LEU A 200 11.22 -19.88 11.38
N TYR A 201 10.85 -19.10 10.36
CA TYR A 201 10.58 -19.58 9.00
C TYR A 201 11.49 -18.94 7.97
#